data_AF-A0AAF0VS00-F1
#
_entry.id   AF-A0AAF0VS00-F1
#
_cell.length_a   1.000
_cell.length_b   1.000
_cell.length_c   1.000
_cell.angle_alpha   90.00
_cell.angle_beta   90.00
_cell.angle_gamma   90.00
#
_symmetry.space_group_name_H-M   'P 1'
#
loop_
_entity.id
_entity.type
_entity.pdbx_description
1 polymer ?
#
loop_
_entity_poly.entity_id
_entity_poly.type
_entity_poly.pdbx_seq_one_letter_code
_entity_poly.pdbx_strand_id
1 'polypeptide(L)'
;MSARRLIAALAVFATVATGLGVSIAMITAKDSPPPPPRTTLAAPTPKVPTPAEFQIGVVVTDQKCADPGGCVYRYRVEPKYLGLHPLPDKEIKVLYQVTGGHQPQDGDFTVQGGQARVLQDVPLEGPPGAQLKAAVTKVVG
;
A
#
# COMPACT_ATOMS: atom_id res chain seq x y z
N MET A 1 -30.57 -20.17 50.48
CA MET A 1 -29.86 -19.72 51.71
C MET A 1 -28.49 -19.24 51.24
N SER A 2 -28.01 -18.01 51.36
CA SER A 2 -28.33 -16.82 52.17
C SER A 2 -27.84 -15.60 51.35
N ALA A 3 -28.66 -14.60 51.05
CA ALA A 3 -28.98 -13.44 51.89
C ALA A 3 -27.78 -12.51 52.24
N ARG A 4 -27.71 -11.40 51.48
CA ARG A 4 -27.53 -10.00 51.91
C ARG A 4 -26.20 -9.53 52.54
N ARG A 5 -25.54 -8.60 51.82
CA ARG A 5 -25.07 -7.27 52.26
C ARG A 5 -25.07 -6.35 51.01
N LEU A 6 -25.97 -5.38 50.80
CA LEU A 6 -26.05 -4.00 51.33
C LEU A 6 -24.68 -3.29 51.40
N ILE A 7 -24.41 -2.04 50.98
CA ILE A 7 -25.09 -0.91 50.33
C ILE A 7 -23.97 0.07 49.86
N ALA A 8 -24.22 0.77 48.74
CA ALA A 8 -23.75 2.10 48.30
C ALA A 8 -22.31 2.62 48.52
N ALA A 9 -21.74 3.16 47.44
CA ALA A 9 -21.29 4.57 47.41
C ALA A 9 -21.26 5.08 45.96
N LEU A 10 -22.07 6.10 45.68
CA LEU A 10 -21.97 6.92 44.48
C LEU A 10 -20.63 7.66 44.45
N ALA A 11 -19.99 7.71 43.29
CA ALA A 11 -19.15 8.84 42.91
C ALA A 11 -19.31 9.09 41.41
N VAL A 12 -20.28 9.95 41.08
CA VAL A 12 -20.40 10.56 39.76
C VAL A 12 -19.20 11.50 39.59
N PHE A 13 -18.20 11.11 38.83
CA PHE A 13 -17.16 12.04 38.38
C PHE A 13 -17.68 12.81 37.17
N ALA A 14 -18.47 13.85 37.45
CA ALA A 14 -18.74 14.92 36.51
C ALA A 14 -17.56 15.90 36.53
N THR A 15 -16.57 15.70 35.66
CA THR A 15 -15.59 16.75 35.35
C THR A 15 -16.00 17.44 34.06
N VAL A 16 -16.92 18.40 34.20
CA VAL A 16 -17.10 19.48 33.23
C VAL A 16 -15.93 20.44 33.43
N ALA A 17 -14.86 20.24 32.67
CA ALA A 17 -13.83 21.26 32.49
C ALA A 17 -14.11 21.97 31.16
N THR A 18 -15.07 22.89 31.19
CA THR A 18 -15.18 23.96 30.21
C THR A 18 -13.87 24.75 30.20
N GLY A 19 -12.98 24.38 29.29
CA GLY A 19 -11.83 25.18 28.92
C GLY A 19 -12.28 26.38 28.10
N LEU A 20 -12.85 27.39 28.76
CA LEU A 20 -12.98 28.73 28.19
C LEU A 20 -11.58 29.36 28.20
N GLY A 21 -10.79 29.07 27.18
CA GLY A 21 -9.59 29.84 26.85
C GLY A 21 -10.02 31.22 26.34
N VAL A 22 -10.21 32.17 27.25
CA VAL A 22 -10.38 33.58 26.89
C VAL A 22 -9.02 34.12 26.48
N SER A 23 -8.72 34.09 25.19
CA SER A 23 -7.59 34.82 24.62
C SER A 23 -7.91 36.31 24.66
N ILE A 24 -7.33 37.02 25.64
CA ILE A 24 -7.37 38.47 25.71
C ILE A 24 -6.65 39.01 24.47
N ALA A 25 -7.41 39.62 23.56
CA ALA A 25 -6.87 40.31 22.40
C ALA A 25 -6.05 41.53 22.85
N MET A 26 -4.72 41.40 22.83
CA MET A 26 -3.82 42.55 22.89
C MET A 26 -3.82 43.22 21.50
N ILE A 27 -4.69 44.21 21.34
CA ILE A 27 -4.76 45.07 20.15
C ILE A 27 -3.71 46.17 20.30
N THR A 28 -2.46 45.90 19.93
CA THR A 28 -1.48 46.95 19.56
C THR A 28 -0.40 46.37 18.65
N ALA A 29 -0.68 46.26 17.35
CA ALA A 29 0.34 46.30 16.31
C ALA A 29 -0.31 46.82 15.03
N LYS A 30 0.03 48.07 14.70
CA LYS A 30 -0.16 48.62 13.35
C LYS A 30 0.64 47.76 12.38
N ASP A 31 0.04 47.41 11.24
CA ASP A 31 0.69 46.83 10.05
C ASP A 31 1.55 45.58 10.26
N SER A 32 0.90 44.43 10.45
CA SER A 32 1.50 43.17 9.97
C SER A 32 1.19 43.04 8.47
N PRO A 33 2.21 42.99 7.59
CA PRO A 33 1.98 42.77 6.16
C PRO A 33 1.15 41.50 5.94
N PRO A 34 0.23 41.47 4.96
CA PRO A 34 -0.48 40.25 4.63
C PRO A 34 0.54 39.13 4.36
N PRO A 35 0.30 37.90 4.86
CA PRO A 35 1.20 36.79 4.57
C PRO A 35 1.36 36.67 3.05
N PRO A 36 2.59 36.44 2.56
CA PRO A 36 2.83 36.34 1.13
C PRO A 36 1.90 35.29 0.52
N PRO A 37 1.40 35.51 -0.71
CA PRO A 37 0.55 34.54 -1.37
C PRO A 37 1.26 33.19 -1.39
N ARG A 38 0.62 32.16 -0.85
CA ARG A 38 1.14 30.79 -0.93
C ARG A 38 1.16 30.42 -2.41
N THR A 39 2.34 30.22 -2.96
CA THR A 39 2.51 29.63 -4.28
C THR A 39 1.99 28.20 -4.20
N THR A 40 0.76 27.96 -4.64
CA THR A 40 0.24 26.60 -4.78
C THR A 40 0.98 25.95 -5.95
N LEU A 41 1.78 24.89 -5.68
CA LEU A 41 2.31 24.06 -6.77
C LEU A 41 1.14 23.46 -7.55
N ALA A 42 1.25 23.45 -8.88
CA ALA A 42 0.29 22.74 -9.73
C ALA A 42 0.28 21.24 -9.40
N ALA A 43 -0.91 20.64 -9.42
CA ALA A 43 -1.04 19.20 -9.19
C ALA A 43 -0.33 18.40 -10.32
N PRO A 44 0.34 17.27 -10.00
CA PRO A 44 0.97 16.44 -11.01
C PRO A 44 -0.05 15.88 -12.01
N THR A 45 0.30 15.84 -13.28
CA THR A 45 -0.58 15.35 -14.35
C THR A 45 -0.55 13.80 -14.45
N PRO A 46 -1.68 13.14 -14.78
CA PRO A 46 -1.69 11.71 -15.03
C PRO A 46 -0.82 11.32 -16.22
N LYS A 47 -0.05 10.24 -16.08
CA LYS A 47 0.86 9.74 -17.11
C LYS A 47 0.96 8.22 -17.03
N VAL A 48 1.13 7.56 -18.18
CA VAL A 48 1.48 6.13 -18.21
C VAL A 48 2.84 5.92 -17.54
N PRO A 49 2.93 5.07 -16.49
CA PRO A 49 4.19 4.83 -15.82
C PRO A 49 5.21 4.11 -16.69
N THR A 50 6.46 4.25 -16.29
CA THR A 50 7.59 3.47 -16.80
C THR A 50 7.78 2.19 -15.98
N PRO A 51 8.48 1.17 -16.50
CA PRO A 51 8.80 -0.05 -15.74
C PRO A 51 9.51 0.22 -14.41
N ALA A 52 10.39 1.23 -14.35
CA ALA A 52 11.16 1.57 -13.16
C ALA A 52 10.31 2.15 -12.01
N GLU A 53 9.08 2.57 -12.30
CA GLU A 53 8.13 3.10 -11.32
C GLU A 53 7.27 2.00 -10.68
N PHE A 54 7.56 0.74 -10.99
CA PHE A 54 6.93 -0.42 -10.37
C PHE A 54 7.98 -1.31 -9.68
N GLN A 55 7.65 -1.73 -8.47
CA GLN A 55 8.34 -2.81 -7.78
C GLN A 55 7.38 -3.98 -7.61
N ILE A 56 7.85 -5.21 -7.85
CA ILE A 56 7.00 -6.40 -7.71
C ILE A 56 7.60 -7.31 -6.63
N GLY A 57 6.86 -7.51 -5.55
CA GLY A 57 7.11 -8.60 -4.61
C GLY A 57 6.59 -9.93 -5.17
N VAL A 58 7.27 -11.03 -4.87
CA VAL A 58 6.77 -12.38 -5.17
C VAL A 58 6.53 -13.09 -3.85
N VAL A 59 5.30 -13.56 -3.63
CA VAL A 59 4.92 -14.30 -2.43
C VAL A 59 4.59 -15.72 -2.85
N VAL A 60 5.40 -16.67 -2.37
CA VAL A 60 5.12 -18.11 -2.52
C VAL A 60 4.00 -18.48 -1.55
N THR A 61 2.89 -18.96 -2.09
CA THR A 61 1.70 -19.36 -1.35
C THR A 61 1.66 -20.86 -1.04
N ASP A 62 2.28 -21.68 -1.91
CA ASP A 62 2.40 -23.13 -1.72
C ASP A 62 3.71 -23.63 -2.36
N GLN A 63 4.23 -24.74 -1.85
CA GLN A 63 5.42 -25.39 -2.39
C GLN A 63 5.31 -26.89 -2.22
N LYS A 64 5.53 -27.63 -3.32
CA LYS A 64 5.56 -29.10 -3.33
C LYS A 64 6.83 -29.57 -4.02
N CYS A 65 7.63 -30.35 -3.30
CA CYS A 65 8.88 -30.90 -3.81
C CYS A 65 8.77 -32.42 -3.90
N ALA A 66 9.33 -32.98 -4.96
CA ALA A 66 9.54 -34.41 -5.11
C ALA A 66 11.03 -34.64 -5.33
N ASP A 67 11.64 -35.55 -4.57
CA ASP A 67 13.04 -35.94 -4.80
C ASP A 67 13.09 -37.14 -5.75
N PRO A 68 13.89 -37.11 -6.84
CA PRO A 68 14.83 -36.05 -7.28
C PRO A 68 14.24 -35.04 -8.30
N GLY A 69 12.91 -34.93 -8.42
CA GLY A 69 12.19 -34.20 -9.47
C GLY A 69 12.04 -32.67 -9.31
N GLY A 70 12.66 -32.03 -8.31
CA GLY A 70 12.56 -30.58 -8.10
C GLY A 70 11.28 -30.15 -7.36
N CYS A 71 10.94 -28.87 -7.44
CA CYS A 71 9.81 -28.28 -6.72
C CYS A 71 8.87 -27.51 -7.65
N VAL A 72 7.58 -27.61 -7.38
CA VAL A 72 6.53 -26.75 -7.93
C VAL A 72 6.14 -25.74 -6.86
N TYR A 73 6.37 -24.46 -7.16
CA TYR A 73 5.95 -23.33 -6.35
C TYR A 73 4.63 -22.80 -6.89
N ARG A 74 3.71 -22.41 -6.00
CA ARG A 74 2.60 -21.54 -6.34
C ARG A 74 2.88 -20.18 -5.75
N TYR A 75 2.71 -19.13 -6.55
CA TYR A 75 3.00 -17.78 -6.11
C TYR A 75 1.93 -16.79 -6.56
N ARG A 76 1.93 -15.63 -5.92
CA ARG A 76 1.27 -14.42 -6.40
C ARG A 76 2.25 -13.27 -6.42
N VAL A 77 1.97 -12.27 -7.24
CA VAL A 77 2.75 -11.03 -7.27
C VAL A 77 2.08 -9.94 -6.45
N GLU A 78 2.88 -9.11 -5.79
CA GLU A 78 2.45 -7.96 -5.00
C GLU A 78 3.08 -6.69 -5.59
N PRO A 79 2.42 -6.06 -6.58
CA PRO A 79 2.95 -4.87 -7.22
C PRO A 79 2.80 -3.64 -6.32
N LYS A 80 3.81 -2.77 -6.37
CA LYS A 80 3.85 -1.47 -5.71
C LYS A 80 4.22 -0.40 -6.71
N TYR A 81 3.37 0.61 -6.81
CA TYR A 81 3.65 1.80 -7.61
C TYR A 81 4.51 2.79 -6.81
N LEU A 82 5.59 3.27 -7.42
CA LEU A 82 6.60 4.16 -6.83
C LEU A 82 6.69 5.53 -7.53
N GLY A 83 5.94 5.73 -8.61
CA GLY A 83 5.99 6.98 -9.37
C GLY A 83 5.42 8.17 -8.60
N LEU A 84 5.87 9.36 -8.96
CA LEU A 84 5.51 10.63 -8.32
C LEU A 84 4.40 11.38 -9.08
N HIS A 85 3.66 10.67 -9.91
CA HIS A 85 2.54 11.20 -10.67
C HIS A 85 1.31 10.29 -10.50
N PRO A 86 0.09 10.80 -10.65
CA PRO A 86 -1.09 9.94 -10.63
C PRO A 86 -1.05 8.96 -11.80
N LEU A 87 -1.64 7.78 -11.57
CA LEU A 87 -1.89 6.80 -12.61
C LEU A 87 -2.99 7.32 -13.57
N PRO A 88 -3.00 6.89 -14.84
CA PRO A 88 -4.10 7.18 -15.75
C PRO A 88 -5.42 6.58 -15.26
N ASP A 89 -6.55 7.20 -15.62
CA ASP A 89 -7.88 6.63 -15.35
C ASP A 89 -8.16 5.39 -16.20
N LYS A 90 -7.51 5.29 -17.37
CA LYS A 90 -7.58 4.14 -18.26
C LYS A 90 -6.84 2.96 -17.64
N GLU A 91 -7.34 1.76 -17.89
CA GLU A 91 -6.65 0.53 -17.48
C GLU A 91 -5.31 0.43 -18.22
N ILE A 92 -4.24 0.20 -17.46
CA ILE A 92 -2.92 -0.11 -18.00
C ILE A 92 -2.58 -1.57 -17.74
N LYS A 93 -1.79 -2.17 -18.63
CA LYS A 93 -1.26 -3.53 -18.51
C LYS A 93 0.24 -3.47 -18.21
N VAL A 94 0.65 -4.12 -17.13
CA VAL A 94 2.05 -4.21 -16.70
C VAL A 94 2.55 -5.62 -16.97
N LEU A 95 3.57 -5.74 -17.81
CA LEU A 95 4.23 -6.99 -18.13
C LEU A 95 5.48 -7.13 -17.26
N TYR A 96 5.70 -8.33 -16.74
CA TYR A 96 6.82 -8.64 -15.87
C TYR A 96 7.38 -10.03 -16.17
N GLN A 97 8.57 -10.30 -15.64
CA GLN A 97 9.19 -11.60 -15.70
C GLN A 97 9.60 -12.06 -14.30
N VAL A 98 9.26 -13.29 -13.96
CA VAL A 98 9.68 -13.98 -12.73
C VAL A 98 10.90 -14.83 -13.03
N THR A 99 11.89 -14.78 -12.14
CA THR A 99 13.16 -15.50 -12.20
C THR A 99 13.39 -16.28 -10.91
N GLY A 100 14.35 -17.20 -10.92
CA GLY A 100 14.67 -18.07 -9.77
C GLY A 100 14.12 -19.49 -9.88
N GLY A 101 13.16 -19.72 -10.78
CA GLY A 101 12.75 -21.07 -11.20
C GLY A 101 13.75 -21.74 -12.13
N HIS A 102 13.35 -22.86 -12.74
CA HIS A 102 14.16 -23.54 -13.76
C HIS A 102 14.32 -22.70 -15.03
N GLN A 103 13.31 -21.92 -15.39
CA GLN A 103 13.34 -20.96 -16.49
C GLN A 103 12.62 -19.66 -16.06
N PRO A 104 12.98 -18.51 -16.66
CA PRO A 104 12.20 -17.30 -16.48
C PRO A 104 10.76 -17.48 -16.98
N GLN A 105 9.80 -16.89 -16.28
CA GLN A 105 8.39 -16.97 -16.62
C GLN A 105 7.81 -15.56 -16.75
N ASP A 106 7.27 -15.25 -17.93
CA ASP A 106 6.59 -13.99 -18.16
C ASP A 106 5.19 -14.00 -17.55
N GLY A 107 4.73 -12.83 -17.12
CA GLY A 107 3.39 -12.63 -16.58
C GLY A 107 2.91 -11.20 -16.77
N ASP A 108 1.66 -10.96 -16.40
CA ASP A 108 1.07 -9.63 -16.45
C ASP A 108 0.01 -9.40 -15.37
N PHE A 109 -0.23 -8.12 -15.09
CA PHE A 109 -1.36 -7.66 -14.28
C PHE A 109 -1.92 -6.36 -14.87
N THR A 110 -3.18 -6.06 -14.57
CA THR A 110 -3.79 -4.79 -14.95
C THR A 110 -3.90 -3.85 -13.77
N VAL A 111 -3.85 -2.54 -14.03
CA VAL A 111 -4.04 -1.50 -13.02
C VAL A 111 -5.09 -0.52 -13.50
N GLN A 112 -6.11 -0.29 -12.67
CA GLN A 112 -7.17 0.67 -12.93
C GLN A 112 -7.65 1.28 -11.61
N GLY A 113 -7.85 2.59 -11.58
CA GLY A 113 -8.34 3.28 -10.37
C GLY A 113 -7.44 3.09 -9.15
N GLY A 114 -6.12 2.94 -9.37
CA GLY A 114 -5.14 2.69 -8.31
C GLY A 114 -5.15 1.26 -7.75
N GLN A 115 -5.94 0.35 -8.31
CA GLN A 115 -6.01 -1.05 -7.89
C GLN A 115 -5.36 -1.96 -8.93
N ALA A 116 -4.53 -2.88 -8.48
CA ALA A 116 -3.93 -3.91 -9.32
C ALA A 116 -4.76 -5.20 -9.27
N ARG A 117 -4.99 -5.82 -10.43
CA ARG A 117 -5.62 -7.14 -10.56
C ARG A 117 -4.56 -8.16 -10.92
N VAL A 118 -4.23 -9.03 -9.98
CA VAL A 118 -3.14 -10.02 -10.09
C VAL A 118 -3.68 -11.45 -10.07
N LEU A 119 -2.99 -12.35 -10.75
CA LEU A 119 -3.26 -13.79 -10.66
C LEU A 119 -2.79 -14.34 -9.31
N GLN A 120 -3.52 -15.35 -8.83
CA GLN A 120 -3.21 -16.08 -7.59
C GLN A 120 -2.72 -17.49 -7.94
N ASP A 121 -1.90 -18.06 -7.05
CA ASP A 121 -1.46 -19.46 -7.09
C ASP A 121 -0.86 -19.92 -8.43
N VAL A 122 -0.14 -19.01 -9.09
CA VAL A 122 0.53 -19.23 -10.37
C VAL A 122 1.62 -20.29 -10.17
N PRO A 123 1.56 -21.42 -10.90
CA PRO A 123 2.56 -22.46 -10.79
C PRO A 123 3.87 -22.03 -11.47
N LEU A 124 4.99 -22.38 -10.86
CA LEU A 124 6.34 -22.24 -11.44
C LEU A 124 7.24 -23.33 -10.90
N GLU A 125 7.96 -23.99 -11.79
CA GLU A 125 8.90 -25.05 -11.45
C GLU A 125 10.28 -24.47 -11.12
N GLY A 126 10.96 -25.02 -10.11
CA GLY A 126 12.28 -24.58 -9.72
C GLY A 126 13.04 -25.57 -8.86
N PRO A 127 14.34 -25.30 -8.64
CA PRO A 127 15.15 -26.10 -7.73
C PRO A 127 14.63 -26.00 -6.28
N PRO A 128 14.98 -26.95 -5.40
CA PRO A 128 14.73 -26.82 -3.97
C PRO A 128 15.33 -25.53 -3.39
N GLY A 129 14.52 -24.78 -2.64
CA GLY A 129 14.95 -23.51 -2.03
C GLY A 129 15.06 -22.33 -3.01
N ALA A 130 14.38 -22.39 -4.15
CA ALA A 130 14.36 -21.31 -5.13
C ALA A 130 13.88 -19.99 -4.51
N GLN A 131 14.59 -18.91 -4.83
CA GLN A 131 14.19 -17.55 -4.46
C GLN A 131 13.58 -16.86 -5.67
N LEU A 132 12.26 -16.75 -5.70
CA LEU A 132 11.55 -16.14 -6.82
C LEU A 132 11.61 -14.62 -6.75
N LYS A 133 11.92 -13.98 -7.89
CA LYS A 133 12.00 -12.51 -8.02
C LYS A 133 11.32 -12.08 -9.30
N ALA A 134 10.61 -10.96 -9.26
CA ALA A 134 9.94 -10.40 -10.42
C ALA A 134 10.50 -9.01 -10.79
N ALA A 135 10.62 -8.75 -12.09
CA ALA A 135 11.00 -7.45 -12.62
C ALA A 135 10.04 -7.03 -13.72
N VAL A 136 9.66 -5.75 -13.74
CA VAL A 136 8.77 -5.19 -14.75
C VAL A 136 9.56 -5.01 -16.04
N THR A 137 9.03 -5.50 -17.14
CA THR A 137 9.67 -5.42 -18.45
C THR A 137 9.03 -4.35 -19.32
N LYS A 138 7.71 -4.17 -19.23
CA LYS A 138 6.98 -3.20 -20.05
C LYS A 138 5.68 -2.74 -19.38
N VAL A 139 5.28 -1.51 -19.66
CA VAL A 139 3.96 -0.97 -19.31
C VAL A 139 3.27 -0.55 -20.61
N VAL A 140 2.00 -0.91 -20.76
CA VAL A 140 1.15 -0.59 -21.92
C VAL A 140 -0.11 0.12 -21.40
N GLY A 141 -0.51 1.22 -22.02
CA GLY A 141 -1.66 2.04 -21.62
C GLY A 141 -2.25 2.84 -22.77
#